data_AF-A0A7V7E9W5-F1
#
_entry.id   AF-A0A7V7E9W5-F1
#
_cell.length_a   1.000
_cell.length_b   1.000
_cell.length_c   1.000
_cell.angle_alpha   90.00
_cell.angle_beta   90.00
_cell.angle_gamma   90.00
#
_symmetry.space_group_name_H-M   'P 1'
#
loop_
_entity.id
_entity.type
_entity.pdbx_description
1 polymer ?
#
loop_
_entity_poly.entity_id
_entity_poly.type
_entity_poly.pdbx_seq_one_letter_code
_entity_poly.pdbx_strand_id
1 'polypeptide(L)'
;MKTAQVSLLSIVLGFCLGPAPVLAQSGANALGCFTKAEMAAERLVREGLRLREGALGCDGPPWEKGTKPLWQDIDSKFAQRFQAQTRTRAKAFQREFADDAENHLTQWDGRMVMYFRHYPLSDDYCDSIKELLQEVQKKGWSVVDSRAGKDRIPVEMDYRSCNR
;
A
#
# COMPACT_ATOMS: atom_id res chain seq x y z
N MET A 1 -16.52 78.39 11.33
CA MET A 1 -17.58 78.43 12.36
C MET A 1 -17.91 76.99 12.76
N LYS A 2 -17.95 76.72 14.08
CA LYS A 2 -18.81 75.76 14.84
C LYS A 2 -19.25 74.47 14.10
N THR A 3 -19.14 73.23 14.59
CA THR A 3 -19.12 72.69 15.96
C THR A 3 -18.76 71.20 15.86
N ALA A 4 -18.24 70.64 16.96
CA ALA A 4 -18.00 69.21 17.14
C ALA A 4 -19.28 68.36 17.11
N GLN A 5 -19.15 67.09 16.72
CA GLN A 5 -20.05 66.04 17.19
C GLN A 5 -19.29 64.71 17.33
N VAL A 6 -19.11 64.33 18.59
CA VAL A 6 -18.68 63.01 19.06
C VAL A 6 -19.87 62.06 18.94
N SER A 7 -19.69 60.83 18.44
CA SER A 7 -20.44 59.66 18.92
C SER A 7 -19.93 58.33 18.36
N LEU A 8 -19.44 57.53 19.31
CA LEU A 8 -19.75 56.11 19.52
C LEU A 8 -19.25 55.08 18.49
N LEU A 9 -18.11 54.51 18.85
CA LEU A 9 -17.82 53.07 18.83
C LEU A 9 -19.09 52.21 18.78
N SER A 10 -19.20 51.36 17.76
CA SER A 10 -19.95 50.12 17.81
C SER A 10 -19.21 49.09 16.96
N ILE A 11 -18.27 48.41 17.59
CA ILE A 11 -17.64 47.20 17.07
C ILE A 11 -18.70 46.10 17.17
N VAL A 12 -19.39 45.84 16.07
CA VAL A 12 -20.22 44.63 15.94
C VAL A 12 -19.28 43.49 15.60
N LEU A 13 -18.86 42.76 16.65
CA LEU A 13 -18.20 41.47 16.55
C LEU A 13 -19.21 40.47 15.98
N GLY A 14 -19.26 40.37 14.66
CA GLY A 14 -20.02 39.34 13.95
C GLY A 14 -19.34 37.98 14.17
N PHE A 15 -19.78 37.27 15.20
CA PHE A 15 -19.46 35.87 15.43
C PHE A 15 -20.12 35.03 14.32
N CYS A 16 -19.49 34.94 13.16
CA CYS A 16 -19.85 33.95 12.15
C CYS A 16 -19.51 32.56 12.70
N LEU A 17 -20.51 31.93 13.31
CA LEU A 17 -20.59 30.50 13.55
C LEU A 17 -20.56 29.77 12.19
N GLY A 18 -19.38 29.66 11.60
CA GLY A 18 -19.14 28.73 10.50
C GLY A 18 -19.33 27.30 11.03
N PRO A 19 -19.80 26.36 10.18
CA PRO A 19 -19.84 24.96 10.55
C PRO A 19 -18.42 24.53 10.89
N ALA A 20 -18.16 24.27 12.17
CA ALA A 20 -16.93 23.65 12.59
C ALA A 20 -16.78 22.36 11.78
N PRO A 21 -15.63 22.11 11.13
CA PRO A 21 -15.36 20.79 10.61
C PRO A 21 -15.41 19.86 11.81
N VAL A 22 -16.45 19.03 11.86
CA VAL A 22 -16.50 17.87 12.71
C VAL A 22 -15.32 17.03 12.25
N LEU A 23 -14.17 17.25 12.89
CA LEU A 23 -13.10 16.27 12.93
C LEU A 23 -13.74 15.08 13.60
N ALA A 24 -14.28 14.18 12.77
CA ALA A 24 -14.60 12.83 13.16
C ALA A 24 -13.27 12.17 13.54
N GLN A 25 -12.77 12.51 14.72
CA GLN A 25 -11.93 11.66 15.53
C GLN A 25 -12.84 10.53 16.01
N SER A 26 -13.28 9.67 15.08
CA SER A 26 -13.55 8.31 15.46
C SER A 26 -12.18 7.74 15.80
N GLY A 27 -11.80 7.85 17.08
CA GLY A 27 -10.99 6.85 17.75
C GLY A 27 -11.76 5.53 17.70
N ALA A 28 -11.90 4.98 16.49
CA ALA A 28 -12.25 3.60 16.30
C ALA A 28 -11.08 2.86 16.95
N ASN A 29 -11.33 2.27 18.13
CA ASN A 29 -10.37 1.39 18.77
C ASN A 29 -9.84 0.44 17.70
N ALA A 30 -8.52 0.46 17.47
CA ALA A 30 -7.88 -0.40 16.50
C ALA A 30 -8.36 -1.84 16.72
N LEU A 31 -8.97 -2.43 15.70
CA LEU A 31 -9.57 -3.76 15.78
C LEU A 31 -8.54 -4.84 15.42
N GLY A 32 -7.36 -4.43 14.93
CA GLY A 32 -6.30 -5.31 14.45
C GLY A 32 -6.77 -6.13 13.26
N CYS A 33 -7.60 -5.55 12.40
CA CYS A 33 -8.24 -6.25 11.29
C CYS A 33 -8.32 -5.40 10.03
N PHE A 34 -8.36 -6.03 8.86
CA PHE A 34 -8.53 -5.37 7.57
C PHE A 34 -9.92 -5.65 6.98
N THR A 35 -10.48 -4.64 6.31
CA THR A 35 -11.65 -4.79 5.45
C THR A 35 -11.29 -5.60 4.20
N LYS A 36 -12.30 -6.09 3.48
CA LYS A 36 -12.09 -6.86 2.23
C LYS A 36 -11.24 -6.11 1.19
N ALA A 37 -11.46 -4.80 1.04
CA ALA A 37 -10.71 -3.98 0.11
C ALA A 37 -9.24 -3.82 0.53
N GLU A 38 -8.98 -3.69 1.83
CA GLU A 38 -7.63 -3.57 2.38
C GLU A 38 -6.86 -4.89 2.29
N MET A 39 -7.53 -6.01 2.56
CA MET A 39 -6.96 -7.34 2.32
C MET A 39 -6.61 -7.57 0.85
N ALA A 40 -7.47 -7.11 -0.08
CA ALA A 40 -7.16 -7.19 -1.50
C ALA A 40 -5.95 -6.32 -1.88
N ALA A 41 -5.89 -5.08 -1.38
CA ALA A 41 -4.74 -4.20 -1.58
C ALA A 41 -3.45 -4.81 -1.01
N GLU A 42 -3.51 -5.43 0.17
CA GLU A 42 -2.38 -6.10 0.81
C GLU A 42 -1.83 -7.25 -0.03
N ARG A 43 -2.72 -8.15 -0.49
CA ARG A 43 -2.36 -9.27 -1.36
C ARG A 43 -1.71 -8.79 -2.66
N LEU A 44 -2.23 -7.72 -3.25
CA LEU A 44 -1.68 -7.11 -4.46
C LEU A 44 -0.28 -6.52 -4.23
N VAL A 45 -0.08 -5.83 -3.11
CA VAL A 45 1.24 -5.28 -2.74
C VAL A 45 2.25 -6.41 -2.58
N ARG A 46 1.89 -7.49 -1.89
CA ARG A 46 2.76 -8.65 -1.70
C ARG A 46 3.15 -9.33 -2.99
N GLU A 47 2.18 -9.56 -3.87
CA GLU A 47 2.45 -10.20 -5.15
C GLU A 47 3.36 -9.31 -6.01
N GLY A 48 3.13 -8.00 -6.02
CA GLY A 48 4.04 -7.06 -6.69
C GLY A 48 5.46 -7.07 -6.08
N LEU A 49 5.59 -7.13 -4.76
CA LEU A 49 6.90 -7.26 -4.10
C LEU A 49 7.58 -8.58 -4.43
N ARG A 50 6.83 -9.70 -4.48
CA ARG A 50 7.35 -11.00 -4.89
C ARG A 50 7.89 -10.95 -6.32
N LEU A 51 7.12 -10.39 -7.25
CA LEU A 51 7.54 -10.21 -8.63
C LEU A 51 8.77 -9.32 -8.75
N ARG A 52 8.82 -8.22 -7.99
CA ARG A 52 9.97 -7.31 -7.96
C ARG A 52 11.24 -8.00 -7.47
N GLU A 53 11.20 -8.58 -6.27
CA GLU A 53 12.39 -9.18 -5.66
C GLU A 53 12.79 -10.45 -6.42
N GLY A 54 11.83 -11.24 -6.91
CA GLY A 54 12.09 -12.38 -7.79
C GLY A 54 12.74 -11.96 -9.09
N ALA A 55 12.27 -10.88 -9.74
CA ALA A 55 12.89 -10.35 -10.95
C ALA A 55 14.31 -9.83 -10.71
N LEU A 56 14.57 -9.20 -9.56
CA LEU A 56 15.92 -8.73 -9.23
C LEU A 56 16.87 -9.90 -8.94
N GLY A 57 16.41 -10.91 -8.21
CA GLY A 57 17.21 -12.09 -7.88
C GLY A 57 17.51 -12.97 -9.09
N CYS A 58 16.51 -13.22 -9.94
CA CYS A 58 16.61 -14.09 -11.11
C CYS A 58 17.33 -13.47 -12.31
N ASP A 59 17.60 -12.16 -12.29
CA ASP A 59 18.40 -11.49 -13.30
C ASP A 59 19.91 -11.59 -13.02
N GLY A 60 20.29 -11.86 -11.77
CA GLY A 60 21.69 -12.03 -11.38
C GLY A 60 22.27 -13.42 -11.70
N PRO A 61 23.60 -13.59 -11.61
CA PRO A 61 24.23 -14.90 -11.71
C PRO A 61 23.75 -15.86 -10.62
N PRO A 62 23.61 -17.17 -10.91
CA PRO A 62 23.89 -17.85 -12.18
C PRO A 62 22.70 -17.90 -13.14
N TRP A 63 21.55 -17.34 -12.78
CA TRP A 63 20.29 -17.57 -13.50
C TRP A 63 20.14 -16.71 -14.75
N GLU A 64 20.56 -15.44 -14.67
CA GLU A 64 20.65 -14.50 -15.81
C GLU A 64 19.41 -14.50 -16.72
N LYS A 65 18.21 -14.64 -16.15
CA LYS A 65 16.98 -14.89 -16.92
C LYS A 65 16.45 -13.66 -17.67
N GLY A 66 17.07 -12.49 -17.51
CA GLY A 66 16.62 -11.24 -18.15
C GLY A 66 15.27 -10.76 -17.59
N THR A 67 15.03 -10.98 -16.29
CA THR A 67 13.73 -10.70 -15.65
C THR A 67 13.61 -9.26 -15.14
N LYS A 68 14.73 -8.60 -14.81
CA LYS A 68 14.72 -7.23 -14.31
C LYS A 68 14.17 -6.22 -15.33
N PRO A 69 14.53 -6.25 -16.63
CA PRO A 69 13.93 -5.35 -17.62
C PRO A 69 12.42 -5.55 -17.76
N LEU A 70 11.93 -6.79 -17.64
CA LEU A 70 10.49 -7.08 -17.69
C LEU A 70 9.76 -6.44 -16.51
N TRP A 71 10.31 -6.55 -15.29
CA TRP A 71 9.75 -5.87 -14.14
C TRP A 71 9.76 -4.35 -14.30
N GLN A 72 10.85 -3.76 -14.80
CA GLN A 72 10.96 -2.31 -15.00
C GLN A 72 9.89 -1.77 -15.95
N ASP A 73 9.59 -2.48 -17.04
CA ASP A 73 8.51 -2.13 -17.97
C ASP A 73 7.13 -2.21 -17.29
N ILE A 74 6.87 -3.29 -16.55
CA ILE A 74 5.62 -3.48 -15.80
C ILE A 74 5.44 -2.37 -14.75
N ASP A 75 6.47 -2.09 -13.96
CA ASP A 75 6.45 -1.07 -12.91
C ASP A 75 6.19 0.30 -13.52
N SER A 76 6.88 0.66 -14.60
CA SER A 76 6.63 1.91 -15.34
C SER A 76 5.17 2.02 -15.81
N LYS A 77 4.62 0.94 -16.39
CA LYS A 77 3.25 0.91 -16.93
C LYS A 77 2.17 0.95 -15.85
N PHE A 78 2.42 0.36 -14.68
CA PHE A 78 1.41 0.17 -13.63
C PHE A 78 1.74 0.88 -12.30
N ALA A 79 2.77 1.73 -12.26
CA ALA A 79 3.25 2.42 -11.06
C ALA A 79 2.14 3.10 -10.26
N GLN A 80 1.25 3.84 -10.94
CA GLN A 80 0.16 4.54 -10.25
C GLN A 80 -0.81 3.57 -9.55
N ARG A 81 -1.09 2.42 -10.15
CA ARG A 81 -1.97 1.39 -9.60
C ARG A 81 -1.32 0.72 -8.39
N PHE A 82 -0.05 0.35 -8.49
CA PHE A 82 0.71 -0.23 -7.38
C PHE A 82 0.87 0.76 -6.22
N GLN A 83 1.12 2.04 -6.52
CA GLN A 83 1.17 3.11 -5.52
C GLN A 83 -0.18 3.31 -4.83
N ALA A 84 -1.30 3.25 -5.57
CA ALA A 84 -2.63 3.36 -4.97
C ALA A 84 -2.90 2.21 -3.99
N GLN A 85 -2.56 0.97 -4.34
CA GLN A 85 -2.68 -0.20 -3.47
C GLN A 85 -1.80 -0.06 -2.22
N THR A 86 -0.54 0.36 -2.41
CA THR A 86 0.40 0.63 -1.33
C THR A 86 -0.12 1.69 -0.36
N ARG A 87 -0.76 2.76 -0.86
CA ARG A 87 -1.38 3.79 -0.01
C ARG A 87 -2.59 3.27 0.76
N THR A 88 -3.47 2.50 0.12
CA THR A 88 -4.62 1.88 0.81
C THR A 88 -4.14 0.98 1.94
N ARG A 89 -3.17 0.13 1.66
CA ARG A 89 -2.49 -0.71 2.64
C ARG A 89 -1.89 0.11 3.78
N ALA A 90 -1.11 1.15 3.47
CA ALA A 90 -0.47 1.99 4.46
C ALA A 90 -1.47 2.62 5.44
N LYS A 91 -2.60 3.13 4.92
CA LYS A 91 -3.67 3.68 5.74
C LYS A 91 -4.33 2.64 6.64
N ALA A 92 -4.52 1.41 6.15
CA ALA A 92 -5.06 0.32 6.95
C ALA A 92 -4.12 -0.05 8.11
N PHE A 93 -2.83 -0.21 7.82
CA PHE A 93 -1.83 -0.48 8.87
C PHE A 93 -1.75 0.65 9.89
N GLN A 94 -1.70 1.91 9.43
CA GLN A 94 -1.66 3.06 10.32
C GLN A 94 -2.91 3.14 11.20
N ARG A 95 -4.08 2.74 10.71
CA ARG A 95 -5.32 2.75 11.51
C ARG A 95 -5.33 1.63 12.54
N GLU A 96 -4.90 0.43 12.16
CA GLU A 96 -5.11 -0.79 12.95
C GLU A 96 -3.94 -1.17 13.85
N PHE A 97 -2.75 -0.62 13.59
CA PHE A 97 -1.50 -1.02 14.26
C PHE A 97 -0.58 0.18 14.55
N ALA A 98 -1.14 1.39 14.69
CA ALA A 98 -0.37 2.62 14.90
C ALA A 98 0.56 2.55 16.13
N ASP A 99 0.05 1.97 17.22
CA ASP A 99 0.70 1.88 18.52
C ASP A 99 1.58 0.63 18.68
N ASP A 100 1.59 -0.25 17.67
CA ASP A 100 2.35 -1.48 17.69
C ASP A 100 3.74 -1.25 17.08
N ALA A 101 4.72 -1.02 17.97
CA ALA A 101 6.11 -0.74 17.61
C ALA A 101 6.77 -1.85 16.77
N GLU A 102 6.25 -3.09 16.85
CA GLU A 102 6.72 -4.27 16.11
C GLU A 102 5.92 -4.54 14.82
N ASN A 103 4.86 -3.77 14.56
CA ASN A 103 3.98 -3.92 13.41
C ASN A 103 3.81 -2.62 12.61
N HIS A 104 4.90 -1.87 12.46
CA HIS A 104 4.98 -0.74 11.53
C HIS A 104 5.07 -1.18 10.06
N LEU A 105 4.47 -0.40 9.16
CA LEU A 105 4.43 -0.69 7.71
C LEU A 105 5.82 -0.97 7.12
N THR A 106 6.85 -0.21 7.54
CA THR A 106 8.23 -0.38 7.10
C THR A 106 8.82 -1.72 7.54
N GLN A 107 8.44 -2.22 8.71
CA GLN A 107 8.84 -3.54 9.18
C GLN A 107 8.08 -4.64 8.43
N TRP A 108 6.79 -4.44 8.11
CA TRP A 108 6.02 -5.33 7.25
C TRP A 108 6.61 -5.46 5.85
N ASP A 109 6.88 -4.32 5.20
CA ASP A 109 7.55 -4.26 3.90
C ASP A 109 8.95 -4.85 3.99
N GLY A 110 9.70 -4.51 5.03
CA GLY A 110 11.01 -5.09 5.31
C GLY A 110 10.96 -6.60 5.42
N ARG A 111 10.03 -7.17 6.19
CA ARG A 111 9.84 -8.63 6.34
C ARG A 111 9.52 -9.29 5.00
N MET A 112 8.60 -8.73 4.21
CA MET A 112 8.24 -9.28 2.90
C MET A 112 9.40 -9.21 1.90
N VAL A 113 10.06 -8.05 1.81
CA VAL A 113 11.21 -7.85 0.94
C VAL A 113 12.34 -8.80 1.33
N MET A 114 12.67 -8.88 2.63
CA MET A 114 13.70 -9.79 3.12
C MET A 114 13.33 -11.24 2.87
N TYR A 115 12.08 -11.64 3.10
CA TYR A 115 11.60 -12.98 2.79
C TYR A 115 11.82 -13.35 1.32
N PHE A 116 11.41 -12.49 0.38
CA PHE A 116 11.58 -12.78 -1.05
C PHE A 116 13.03 -12.70 -1.53
N ARG A 117 13.87 -11.84 -0.93
CA ARG A 117 15.31 -11.80 -1.21
C ARG A 117 16.05 -13.06 -0.79
N HIS A 118 15.61 -13.70 0.29
CA HIS A 118 16.21 -14.93 0.81
C HIS A 118 15.47 -16.18 0.35
N TYR A 119 14.44 -16.04 -0.49
CA TYR A 119 13.74 -17.18 -1.05
C TYR A 119 14.72 -17.97 -1.92
N PRO A 120 14.83 -19.31 -1.73
CA PRO A 120 15.78 -20.11 -2.49
C PRO A 120 15.45 -20.03 -3.97
N LEU A 121 16.37 -19.46 -4.74
CA LEU A 121 16.25 -19.36 -6.18
C LEU A 121 16.66 -20.67 -6.82
N SER A 122 15.92 -21.06 -7.86
CA SER A 122 16.21 -22.19 -8.74
C SER A 122 15.90 -21.80 -10.18
N ASP A 123 16.36 -22.61 -11.13
CA ASP A 123 16.07 -22.37 -12.55
C ASP A 123 14.56 -22.35 -12.79
N ASP A 124 13.84 -23.35 -12.29
CA ASP A 124 12.38 -23.46 -12.37
C ASP A 124 11.65 -22.25 -11.75
N TYR A 125 12.11 -21.78 -10.58
CA TYR A 125 11.53 -20.60 -9.95
C TYR A 125 11.72 -19.37 -10.83
N CYS A 126 12.93 -19.20 -11.37
CA CYS A 126 13.27 -18.04 -12.18
C CYS A 126 12.59 -18.05 -13.55
N ASP A 127 12.39 -19.22 -14.16
CA ASP A 127 11.55 -19.38 -15.34
C ASP A 127 10.09 -19.06 -15.03
N SER A 128 9.56 -19.53 -13.90
CA SER A 128 8.20 -19.20 -13.48
C SER A 128 8.00 -17.69 -13.26
N ILE A 129 8.97 -17.00 -12.65
CA ILE A 129 8.95 -15.53 -12.52
C ILE A 129 8.96 -14.88 -13.91
N LYS A 130 9.84 -15.32 -14.82
CA LYS A 130 9.93 -14.76 -16.17
C LYS A 130 8.63 -14.93 -16.94
N GLU A 131 8.06 -16.13 -16.95
CA GLU A 131 6.79 -16.44 -17.60
C GLU A 131 5.67 -15.55 -17.08
N LEU A 132 5.60 -15.38 -15.75
CA LEU A 132 4.58 -14.56 -15.12
C LEU A 132 4.74 -13.07 -15.48
N LEU A 133 5.98 -12.53 -15.47
CA LEU A 133 6.23 -11.16 -15.90
C LEU A 133 5.83 -10.96 -17.37
N GLN A 134 6.19 -11.90 -18.25
CA GLN A 134 5.77 -11.85 -19.66
C GLN A 134 4.25 -11.93 -19.81
N GLU A 135 3.57 -12.74 -18.99
CA GLU A 135 2.12 -12.81 -18.97
C GLU A 135 1.50 -11.48 -18.54
N VAL A 136 2.04 -10.82 -17.51
CA VAL A 136 1.61 -9.49 -17.06
C VAL A 136 1.84 -8.43 -18.13
N GLN A 137 2.96 -8.46 -18.87
CA GLN A 137 3.17 -7.55 -20.00
C GLN A 137 2.09 -7.70 -21.08
N LYS A 138 1.74 -8.95 -21.41
CA LYS A 138 0.76 -9.29 -22.46
C LYS A 138 -0.68 -9.03 -22.05
N LYS A 139 -1.09 -9.45 -20.85
CA LYS A 139 -2.49 -9.47 -20.40
C LYS A 139 -2.82 -8.35 -19.40
N GLY A 140 -1.80 -7.70 -18.85
CA GLY A 140 -1.93 -6.59 -17.91
C GLY A 140 -2.07 -7.02 -16.45
N TRP A 141 -2.39 -6.03 -15.62
CA TRP A 141 -2.39 -6.16 -14.15
C TRP A 141 -3.45 -7.14 -13.58
N SER A 142 -4.44 -7.57 -14.38
CA SER A 142 -5.40 -8.58 -13.95
C SER A 142 -4.76 -9.94 -13.63
N VAL A 143 -3.61 -10.23 -14.24
CA VAL A 143 -2.82 -11.44 -13.94
C VAL A 143 -2.28 -11.39 -12.50
N VAL A 144 -1.74 -10.24 -12.10
CA VAL A 144 -1.27 -10.00 -10.72
C VAL A 144 -2.43 -10.14 -9.74
N ASP A 145 -3.59 -9.57 -10.06
CA ASP A 145 -4.81 -9.66 -9.23
C ASP A 145 -5.28 -11.12 -9.06
N SER A 146 -5.32 -11.88 -10.15
CA SER A 146 -5.70 -13.29 -10.10
C SER A 146 -4.74 -14.15 -9.27
N ARG A 147 -3.43 -13.86 -9.35
CA ARG A 147 -2.40 -14.57 -8.57
C ARG A 147 -2.42 -14.19 -7.09
N ALA A 148 -2.53 -12.90 -6.79
CA ALA A 148 -2.62 -12.38 -5.44
C ALA A 148 -3.77 -13.00 -4.63
N GLY A 149 -4.87 -13.39 -5.28
CA GLY A 149 -5.99 -14.07 -4.63
C GLY A 149 -5.79 -15.57 -4.34
N LYS A 150 -4.79 -16.23 -4.95
CA LYS A 150 -4.57 -17.68 -4.85
C LYS A 150 -3.41 -18.04 -3.92
N ASP A 151 -2.36 -17.23 -3.92
CA ASP A 151 -1.14 -17.55 -3.20
C ASP A 151 -1.23 -17.06 -1.74
N ARG A 152 -1.26 -18.01 -0.79
CA ARG A 152 -1.17 -17.70 0.64
C ARG A 152 0.28 -17.43 1.00
N ILE A 153 0.70 -16.18 0.87
CA ILE A 153 2.05 -15.72 1.23
C ILE A 153 2.16 -15.77 2.77
N PRO A 154 3.26 -16.28 3.36
CA PRO A 154 3.34 -16.55 4.82
C PRO A 154 2.96 -15.39 5.73
N VAL A 155 3.20 -14.16 5.28
CA VAL A 155 2.91 -12.91 5.99
C VAL A 155 1.39 -12.64 6.09
N GLU A 156 0.51 -13.46 5.46
CA GLU A 156 -0.95 -13.18 5.41
C GLU A 156 -1.61 -13.41 6.75
N MET A 157 -0.90 -14.10 7.65
CA MET A 157 -1.38 -14.53 8.95
C MET A 157 -1.40 -13.43 10.00
N ASP A 158 -0.93 -12.24 9.67
CA ASP A 158 -0.64 -11.20 10.66
C ASP A 158 -1.76 -10.18 10.89
N TYR A 159 -2.82 -10.25 10.09
CA TYR A 159 -4.05 -9.49 10.28
C TYR A 159 -5.25 -10.38 10.01
N ARG A 160 -6.38 -10.08 10.66
CA ARG A 160 -7.65 -10.80 10.45
C ARG A 160 -8.62 -9.99 9.59
N SER A 161 -9.62 -10.63 9.02
CA SER A 161 -10.78 -9.93 8.42
C SER A 161 -11.60 -9.23 9.51
N CYS A 162 -12.02 -7.98 9.27
CA CYS A 162 -12.91 -7.27 10.19
C CYS A 162 -14.34 -7.82 10.27
N ASN A 163 -14.72 -8.68 9.33
CA ASN A 163 -16.00 -9.40 9.40
C ASN A 163 -15.76 -10.76 10.05
N ARG A 164 -15.99 -10.86 11.36
CA ARG A 164 -16.65 -12.03 11.93
C ARG A 164 -18.15 -11.80 11.89
#